data_AF-A0A0D0CHS9-F1
#
_entry.id   AF-A0A0D0CHS9-F1
#
_cell.length_a   1.000
_cell.length_b   1.000
_cell.length_c   1.000
_cell.angle_alpha   90.00
_cell.angle_beta   90.00
_cell.angle_gamma   90.00
#
_symmetry.space_group_name_H-M   'P 1'
#
loop_
_entity.id
_entity.type
_entity.pdbx_description
1 polymer ?
#
loop_
_entity_poly.entity_id
_entity_poly.type
_entity_poly.pdbx_seq_one_letter_code
_entity_poly.pdbx_strand_id
1 'polypeptide(L)'
;MSSPPPSGNIFDENPYADHPSLSQIETEVLWEYAKLAQNVKQVTAKTRKLTAEPDQMLVSRLRSLETKMGLVLTLFKASVWNVINEQPIDPLYAPAETSGDTTIRQ
;
A
#
# COMPACT_ATOMS: atom_id res chain seq x y z
N MET A 1 -11.59 -2.68 -48.39
CA MET A 1 -12.94 -3.09 -47.98
C MET A 1 -12.88 -3.20 -46.45
N SER A 2 -13.41 -2.21 -45.75
CA SER A 2 -13.30 -2.11 -44.29
C SER A 2 -14.51 -2.82 -43.69
N SER A 3 -14.29 -3.77 -42.79
CA SER A 3 -15.35 -4.44 -42.05
C SER A 3 -16.20 -3.41 -41.27
N PRO A 4 -17.52 -3.65 -41.10
CA PRO A 4 -18.37 -2.74 -40.35
C PRO A 4 -17.93 -2.71 -38.89
N PRO A 5 -18.00 -1.55 -38.20
CA PRO A 5 -17.74 -1.50 -36.78
C PRO A 5 -18.81 -2.33 -36.03
N PRO A 6 -18.41 -3.19 -35.08
CA PRO A 6 -19.36 -3.95 -34.27
C PRO A 6 -20.23 -2.98 -33.48
N SER A 7 -21.51 -2.89 -33.84
CA SER A 7 -22.47 -1.92 -33.28
C SER A 7 -23.19 -2.45 -32.03
N GLY A 8 -22.87 -3.69 -31.60
CA GLY A 8 -23.48 -4.36 -30.46
C GLY A 8 -22.44 -4.92 -29.47
N ASN A 9 -22.88 -5.27 -28.26
CA ASN A 9 -22.06 -6.00 -27.31
C ASN A 9 -21.53 -7.27 -27.97
N ILE A 10 -20.21 -7.48 -27.91
CA ILE A 10 -19.51 -8.67 -28.43
C ILE A 10 -20.05 -9.99 -27.84
N PHE A 11 -20.84 -9.93 -26.77
CA PHE A 11 -21.48 -11.10 -26.17
C PHE A 11 -22.84 -11.47 -26.79
N ASP A 12 -23.52 -10.52 -27.42
CA ASP A 12 -24.92 -10.68 -27.86
C ASP A 12 -25.00 -11.00 -29.37
N GLU A 13 -24.08 -10.48 -30.17
CA GLU A 13 -24.08 -10.65 -31.63
C GLU A 13 -22.67 -10.95 -32.14
N ASN A 14 -22.57 -11.85 -33.12
CA ASN A 14 -21.30 -12.18 -33.77
C ASN A 14 -21.00 -11.17 -34.91
N PRO A 15 -20.05 -10.25 -34.74
CA PRO A 15 -19.75 -9.24 -35.75
C PRO A 15 -19.03 -9.80 -37.00
N TYR A 16 -18.62 -11.08 -36.96
CA TYR A 16 -17.93 -11.76 -38.05
C TYR A 16 -18.87 -12.65 -38.89
N ALA A 17 -20.16 -12.74 -38.53
CA ALA A 17 -21.16 -13.61 -39.15
C ALA A 17 -21.29 -13.42 -40.68
N ASP A 18 -21.28 -12.18 -41.13
CA ASP A 18 -21.57 -11.83 -42.53
C ASP A 18 -20.30 -11.67 -43.40
N HIS A 19 -19.14 -12.12 -42.93
CA HIS A 19 -17.90 -11.87 -43.64
C HIS A 19 -17.73 -12.83 -44.84
N PRO A 20 -17.71 -12.33 -46.09
CA PRO A 20 -17.78 -13.16 -47.30
C PRO A 20 -16.52 -13.99 -47.58
N SER A 21 -15.44 -13.78 -46.84
CA SER A 21 -14.16 -14.49 -46.99
C SER A 21 -13.82 -15.41 -45.81
N LEU A 22 -14.71 -15.57 -44.84
CA LEU A 22 -14.49 -16.43 -43.68
C LEU A 22 -15.39 -17.67 -43.77
N SER A 23 -14.83 -18.82 -43.44
CA SER A 23 -15.62 -20.03 -43.21
C SER A 23 -16.42 -19.90 -41.91
N GLN A 24 -17.56 -20.59 -41.82
CA GLN A 24 -18.43 -20.55 -40.65
C GLN A 24 -17.68 -20.83 -39.34
N ILE A 25 -16.77 -21.81 -39.36
CA ILE A 25 -15.95 -22.14 -38.17
C ILE A 25 -14.95 -21.04 -37.82
N GLU A 26 -14.37 -20.36 -38.81
CA GLU A 26 -13.39 -19.29 -38.56
C GLU A 26 -14.06 -18.10 -37.87
N THR A 27 -15.26 -17.76 -38.34
CA THR A 27 -16.12 -16.73 -37.77
C THR A 27 -16.55 -17.04 -36.33
N GLU A 28 -16.91 -18.28 -36.03
CA GLU A 28 -17.25 -18.72 -34.67
C GLU A 28 -16.01 -18.65 -33.75
N VAL A 29 -14.87 -19.15 -34.20
CA VAL A 29 -13.62 -19.14 -33.44
C VAL A 29 -13.14 -17.71 -33.16
N LEU A 30 -13.19 -16.81 -34.15
CA LEU A 30 -12.86 -15.38 -33.98
C LEU A 30 -13.77 -14.71 -32.95
N TRP A 31 -15.05 -15.05 -32.95
CA TRP A 31 -16.01 -14.53 -31.97
C TRP A 31 -15.72 -15.02 -30.56
N GLU A 32 -15.39 -16.31 -30.39
CA GLU A 32 -14.96 -16.85 -29.10
C GLU A 32 -13.68 -16.20 -28.59
N TYR A 33 -12.69 -15.97 -29.46
CA TYR A 33 -11.49 -15.23 -29.10
C TYR A 33 -11.78 -13.78 -28.71
N ALA A 34 -12.71 -13.11 -29.39
CA ALA A 34 -13.13 -11.75 -29.03
C ALA A 34 -13.78 -11.72 -27.64
N LYS A 35 -14.66 -12.67 -27.33
CA LYS A 35 -15.26 -12.83 -26.00
C LYS A 35 -14.21 -13.12 -24.93
N LEU A 36 -13.26 -14.02 -25.21
CA LEU A 36 -12.16 -14.34 -24.30
C LEU A 36 -11.27 -13.11 -24.04
N ALA A 37 -10.88 -12.38 -25.08
CA ALA A 37 -10.08 -11.17 -24.94
C ALA A 37 -10.79 -10.12 -24.08
N GLN A 38 -12.11 -9.97 -24.25
CA GLN A 38 -12.91 -9.08 -23.43
C GLN A 38 -12.98 -9.55 -21.96
N ASN A 39 -13.15 -10.85 -21.71
CA ASN A 39 -13.10 -11.42 -20.38
C ASN A 39 -11.74 -11.21 -19.70
N VAL A 40 -10.63 -11.42 -20.43
CA VAL A 40 -9.27 -11.18 -19.93
C VAL A 40 -9.06 -9.71 -19.57
N LYS A 41 -9.56 -8.77 -20.41
CA LYS A 41 -9.54 -7.34 -20.09
C LYS A 41 -10.32 -7.02 -18.81
N GLN A 42 -11.52 -7.59 -18.65
CA GLN A 42 -12.33 -7.39 -17.44
C GLN A 42 -11.64 -7.95 -16.20
N VAL A 43 -11.08 -9.16 -16.27
CA VAL A 43 -10.32 -9.77 -15.17
C VAL A 43 -9.13 -8.88 -14.81
N THR A 44 -8.33 -8.46 -15.79
CA THR A 44 -7.16 -7.60 -15.55
C THR A 44 -7.56 -6.27 -14.91
N ALA A 45 -8.64 -5.64 -15.37
CA ALA A 45 -9.15 -4.39 -14.79
C ALA A 45 -9.63 -4.60 -13.34
N LYS A 46 -10.37 -5.68 -13.08
CA LYS A 46 -10.83 -6.03 -11.72
C LYS A 46 -9.65 -6.34 -10.81
N THR A 47 -8.66 -7.11 -11.26
CA THR A 47 -7.44 -7.40 -10.51
C THR A 47 -6.68 -6.13 -10.18
N ARG A 48 -6.47 -5.22 -11.15
CA ARG A 48 -5.82 -3.93 -10.87
C ARG A 48 -6.56 -3.11 -9.82
N LYS A 49 -7.89 -3.05 -9.90
CA LYS A 49 -8.71 -2.37 -8.88
C LYS A 49 -8.53 -3.02 -7.50
N LEU A 50 -8.63 -4.35 -7.45
CA LEU A 50 -8.45 -5.13 -6.23
C LEU A 50 -7.04 -5.08 -5.67
N THR A 51 -6.01 -4.78 -6.45
CA THR A 51 -4.64 -4.59 -5.93
C THR A 51 -4.44 -3.16 -5.43
N ALA A 52 -4.98 -2.16 -6.11
CA ALA A 52 -4.78 -0.75 -5.76
C ALA A 52 -5.60 -0.31 -4.53
N GLU A 53 -6.85 -0.79 -4.40
CA GLU A 53 -7.78 -0.39 -3.36
C GLU A 53 -7.40 -0.84 -1.93
N PRO A 54 -7.05 -2.13 -1.66
CA PRO A 54 -6.68 -2.56 -0.32
C PRO A 54 -5.34 -1.98 0.14
N ASP A 55 -4.42 -1.69 -0.77
CA ASP A 55 -3.11 -1.14 -0.44
C ASP A 55 -3.25 0.26 0.19
N GLN A 56 -4.11 1.11 -0.39
CA GLN A 56 -4.33 2.45 0.12
C GLN A 56 -5.04 2.45 1.49
N MET A 57 -6.03 1.57 1.68
CA MET A 57 -6.70 1.41 2.97
C MET A 57 -5.73 0.89 4.05
N LEU A 58 -4.92 -0.11 3.73
CA LEU A 58 -4.00 -0.72 4.69
C LEU A 58 -2.91 0.27 5.11
N VAL A 59 -2.31 0.99 4.16
CA VAL A 59 -1.32 2.05 4.46
C VAL A 59 -1.91 3.15 5.34
N SER A 60 -3.16 3.56 5.10
CA SER A 60 -3.82 4.56 5.95
C SER A 60 -4.01 4.08 7.39
N ARG A 61 -4.39 2.81 7.57
CA ARG A 61 -4.54 2.19 8.89
C ARG A 61 -3.21 2.04 9.61
N LEU A 62 -2.15 1.65 8.90
CA LEU A 62 -0.80 1.56 9.45
C LEU A 62 -0.28 2.92 9.92
N ARG A 63 -0.47 4.00 9.15
CA ARG A 63 -0.08 5.36 9.58
C ARG A 63 -0.83 5.82 10.83
N SER A 64 -2.13 5.52 10.92
CA SER A 64 -2.90 5.82 12.14
C SER A 64 -2.37 5.03 13.34
N LEU A 65 -2.02 3.76 13.14
CA LEU A 65 -1.44 2.93 14.18
C LEU A 65 -0.06 3.43 14.62
N GLU A 66 0.80 3.79 13.67
CA GLU A 66 2.13 4.37 13.90
C GLU A 66 2.03 5.63 14.76
N THR A 67 1.12 6.54 14.43
CA THR A 67 0.94 7.79 15.19
C THR A 67 0.52 7.51 16.63
N LYS A 68 -0.43 6.58 16.83
CA LYS A 68 -0.92 6.20 18.16
C LYS A 68 0.16 5.51 18.99
N MET A 69 0.86 4.55 18.40
CA MET A 69 1.93 3.82 19.08
C MET A 69 3.15 4.71 19.34
N GLY A 70 3.48 5.63 18.43
CA GLY A 70 4.53 6.62 18.61
C GLY A 70 4.25 7.56 19.78
N LEU A 71 2.99 8.00 19.93
CA LEU A 71 2.57 8.78 21.10
C LEU A 71 2.70 7.96 22.39
N VAL A 72 2.19 6.73 22.41
CA VAL A 72 2.29 5.83 23.57
C VAL A 72 3.74 5.59 23.96
N LEU A 73 4.63 5.32 22.99
CA LEU A 73 6.06 5.14 23.22
C LEU A 73 6.71 6.40 23.79
N THR A 74 6.35 7.58 23.29
CA THR A 74 6.88 8.85 23.79
C THR A 74 6.44 9.09 25.23
N LEU A 75 5.16 8.90 25.54
CA LEU A 75 4.65 9.04 26.91
C LEU A 75 5.28 8.01 27.86
N PHE A 76 5.45 6.78 27.40
CA PHE A 76 6.12 5.73 28.18
C PHE A 76 7.58 6.10 28.46
N LYS A 77 8.33 6.56 27.45
CA LYS A 77 9.72 7.00 27.63
C LYS A 77 9.82 8.17 28.61
N ALA A 78 8.94 9.16 28.50
CA ALA A 78 8.90 10.28 29.44
C ALA A 78 8.59 9.81 30.87
N SER A 79 7.63 8.89 31.04
CA SER A 79 7.28 8.30 32.33
C SER A 79 8.46 7.56 32.96
N VAL A 80 9.19 6.75 32.18
CA VAL A 80 10.36 6.02 32.67
C VAL A 80 11.49 6.97 33.02
N TRP A 81 11.75 7.96 32.17
CA TRP A 81 12.80 8.95 32.44
C TRP A 81 12.51 9.75 33.71
N ASN A 82 11.24 10.13 33.95
CA ASN A 82 10.84 10.82 35.18
C ASN A 82 11.17 9.98 36.43
N VAL A 83 10.83 8.68 36.42
CA VAL A 83 11.09 7.78 37.55
C VAL A 83 12.60 7.59 37.79
N ILE A 84 13.40 7.46 36.73
CA ILE A 84 14.86 7.30 36.85
C ILE A 84 15.51 8.58 37.38
N ASN A 85 15.07 9.74 36.89
CA ASN A 85 15.62 11.02 37.31
C ASN A 85 15.27 11.36 38.78
N GLU A 86 14.11 10.91 39.25
CA GLU A 86 13.70 11.07 40.66
C GLU A 86 14.40 10.09 41.62
N GLN A 87 15.19 9.12 41.13
CA GLN A 87 15.99 8.27 42.02
C GLN A 87 17.10 9.10 42.66
N PRO A 88 17.18 9.16 44.01
CA PRO A 88 18.32 9.79 44.67
C PRO A 88 19.59 9.03 44.28
N ILE A 89 20.63 9.77 43.92
CA ILE A 89 21.96 9.19 43.72
C ILE A 89 22.35 8.56 45.05
N ASP A 90 22.53 7.24 45.06
CA ASP A 90 22.98 6.51 46.23
C ASP A 90 24.28 7.17 46.72
N PRO A 91 24.35 7.69 47.96
CA PRO A 91 25.50 8.45 48.45
C PRO A 91 26.83 7.68 48.40
N LEU A 92 26.79 6.35 48.23
CA LEU A 92 27.97 5.51 48.01
C LEU A 92 28.59 5.67 46.60
N TYR A 93 27.84 6.21 45.64
CA TYR A 93 28.25 6.46 44.24
C TYR A 93 28.29 7.95 43.88
N ALA A 94 28.07 8.86 44.84
CA ALA A 94 28.32 10.28 44.62
C ALA A 94 29.80 10.46 44.26
N PRO A 95 30.15 11.09 43.12
CA PRO A 95 31.54 11.42 42.84
C PRO A 95 32.01 12.30 43.99
N ALA A 96 33.05 11.88 44.69
CA ALA A 96 33.65 12.65 45.77
C ALA A 96 33.87 14.07 45.25
N GLU A 97 33.21 15.06 45.86
CA GLU A 97 33.48 16.46 45.56
C GLU A 97 34.96 16.69 45.84
N THR A 98 35.77 16.77 44.78
CA THR A 98 37.16 17.19 44.87
C THR A 98 37.15 18.67 45.22
N SER A 99 37.09 18.91 46.52
CA SER A 99 37.30 20.19 47.18
C SER A 99 38.58 20.86 46.64
N GLY A 100 38.45 22.10 46.16
CA GLY A 100 39.56 23.04 46.02
C GLY A 100 40.04 23.37 44.60
N ASP A 101 39.20 24.03 43.80
CA ASP A 101 39.70 24.91 42.74
C ASP A 101 40.53 26.03 43.41
N THR A 102 41.85 25.94 43.31
CA THR A 102 42.80 26.95 43.82
C THR A 102 43.76 27.38 42.72
N THR A 103 43.26 27.73 41.52
CA THR A 103 44.09 28.46 40.55
C THR A 103 43.92 29.97 40.78
N ILE A 104 44.75 30.51 41.67
CA ILE A 104 44.98 31.96 41.83
C ILE A 104 45.48 32.51 40.48
N ARG A 105 44.75 33.46 39.90
CA ARG A 105 45.26 34.33 38.82
C ARG A 105 46.07 35.46 39.44
N GLN A 106 47.39 35.42 39.29
CA GLN A 106 48.26 36.60 39.24
C GLN A 106 49.24 36.44 38.09
#